data_AF-A0A7S2GCD5-F1
#
_entry.id   AF-A0A7S2GCD5-F1
#
_cell.length_a   1.000
_cell.length_b   1.000
_cell.length_c   1.000
_cell.angle_alpha   90.00
_cell.angle_beta   90.00
_cell.angle_gamma   90.00
#
_symmetry.space_group_name_H-M   'P 1'
#
loop_
_entity.id
_entity.type
_entity.pdbx_description
1 polymer ?
#
loop_
_entity_poly.entity_id
_entity_poly.type
_entity_poly.pdbx_seq_one_letter_code
_entity_poly.pdbx_strand_id
1 'polypeptide(L)'
;LGLVNGARGVVVRLAPDKHSGEMLPVVDIHVAHTAAAQAAGGGSTVVTRLLRREDWTIELGGKVVACRRQVPLRLAWAISIHKSQGMTIDALEADLGSIFEYGQAYVALSRATCLERLRALNFNPARVKTHPRVVAFGRRLEESQLLREPGSAASGPSVCGEAGGEDP
;
A
#
# COMPACT_ATOMS: atom_id res chain seq x y z
N LEU A 1 -19.09 1.57 -2.67
CA LEU A 1 -18.46 0.36 -3.23
C LEU A 1 -17.01 0.70 -3.55
N GLY A 2 -16.06 0.01 -2.91
CA GLY A 2 -14.62 0.32 -2.89
C GLY A 2 -13.85 0.14 -4.20
N LEU A 3 -14.35 0.76 -5.27
CA LEU A 3 -13.61 0.93 -6.52
C LEU A 3 -12.75 2.17 -6.38
N VAL A 4 -11.50 1.96 -5.97
CA VAL A 4 -10.51 3.02 -5.81
C VAL A 4 -9.40 2.84 -6.85
N ASN A 5 -8.63 3.91 -7.08
CA ASN A 5 -7.41 3.81 -7.88
C ASN A 5 -6.50 2.72 -7.30
N GLY A 6 -6.11 1.76 -8.13
CA GLY A 6 -5.30 0.61 -7.70
C GLY A 6 -6.10 -0.64 -7.32
N ALA A 7 -7.43 -0.63 -7.43
CA ALA A 7 -8.22 -1.85 -7.32
C ALA A 7 -7.76 -2.89 -8.35
N ARG A 8 -7.72 -4.16 -7.92
CA ARG A 8 -7.23 -5.29 -8.73
C ARG A 8 -8.38 -6.23 -9.05
N GLY A 9 -8.35 -6.82 -10.23
CA GLY A 9 -9.40 -7.73 -10.67
C GLY A 9 -9.00 -8.57 -11.87
N VAL A 10 -9.87 -9.51 -12.23
CA VAL A 10 -9.67 -10.43 -13.35
C VAL A 10 -10.75 -10.16 -14.39
N VAL A 11 -10.35 -10.06 -15.66
CA VAL A 11 -11.31 -9.98 -16.77
C VAL A 11 -11.95 -11.36 -16.92
N VAL A 12 -13.26 -11.45 -16.70
CA VAL A 12 -14.00 -12.71 -16.76
C VAL A 12 -14.50 -12.98 -18.17
N ARG A 13 -14.99 -11.92 -18.84
CA ARG A 13 -15.53 -12.01 -20.21
C ARG A 13 -15.63 -10.64 -20.86
N LEU A 14 -15.91 -10.64 -22.16
CA LEU A 14 -16.36 -9.47 -22.89
C LEU A 14 -17.89 -9.52 -23.00
N ALA A 15 -18.55 -8.36 -22.91
CA ALA A 15 -20.00 -8.25 -23.01
C ALA A 15 -20.40 -7.00 -23.80
N PRO A 16 -21.48 -7.06 -24.60
CA PRO A 16 -21.98 -5.89 -25.30
C PRO A 16 -22.56 -4.88 -24.30
N ASP A 17 -22.19 -3.61 -24.45
CA ASP A 17 -22.83 -2.52 -23.72
C ASP A 17 -24.23 -2.25 -24.27
N LYS A 18 -25.16 -1.97 -23.35
CA LYS A 18 -26.59 -1.87 -23.67
C LYS A 18 -26.93 -0.68 -24.58
N HIS A 19 -26.09 0.35 -24.62
CA HIS A 19 -26.32 1.55 -25.43
C HIS A 19 -25.53 1.55 -26.72
N SER A 20 -24.24 1.22 -26.64
CA SER A 20 -23.33 1.28 -27.79
C SER A 20 -23.27 -0.02 -28.61
N GLY A 21 -23.70 -1.15 -28.04
CA GLY A 21 -23.52 -2.48 -28.64
C GLY A 21 -22.06 -2.96 -28.63
N GLU A 22 -21.15 -2.15 -28.10
CA GLU A 22 -19.72 -2.44 -28.11
C GLU A 22 -19.34 -3.51 -27.09
N MET A 23 -18.43 -4.42 -27.49
CA MET A 23 -17.86 -5.42 -26.59
C MET A 23 -16.88 -4.79 -25.59
N LEU A 24 -17.29 -4.71 -24.33
CA LEU A 24 -16.52 -4.14 -23.24
C LEU A 24 -16.16 -5.19 -22.18
N PRO A 25 -15.03 -5.01 -21.46
CA PRO A 25 -14.59 -5.98 -20.48
C PRO A 25 -15.47 -5.96 -19.23
N VAL A 26 -15.86 -7.16 -18.81
CA VAL A 26 -16.48 -7.44 -17.52
C VAL A 26 -15.39 -7.96 -16.59
N VAL A 27 -15.18 -7.23 -15.50
CA VAL A 27 -14.08 -7.46 -14.56
C VAL A 27 -14.64 -7.79 -13.18
N ASP A 28 -14.13 -8.87 -12.61
CA ASP A 28 -14.32 -9.23 -11.21
C ASP A 28 -13.25 -8.54 -10.38
N ILE A 29 -13.66 -7.53 -9.62
CA ILE A 29 -12.76 -6.68 -8.84
C ILE A 29 -12.77 -7.14 -7.39
N HIS A 30 -11.58 -7.41 -6.86
CA HIS A 30 -11.41 -7.80 -5.46
C HIS A 30 -11.45 -6.55 -4.59
N VAL A 31 -12.43 -6.49 -3.69
CA VAL A 31 -12.57 -5.38 -2.75
C VAL A 31 -12.13 -5.87 -1.37
N ALA A 32 -10.90 -5.54 -1.00
CA ALA A 32 -10.40 -5.74 0.34
C ALA A 32 -10.96 -4.67 1.29
N HIS A 33 -11.29 -5.06 2.53
CA HIS A 33 -11.59 -4.15 3.64
C HIS A 33 -12.82 -3.23 3.47
N THR A 34 -14.00 -3.81 3.27
CA THR A 34 -15.22 -3.11 3.72
C THR A 34 -15.59 -3.58 5.13
N ALA A 35 -16.08 -2.69 5.98
CA ALA A 35 -16.61 -3.03 7.30
C ALA A 35 -17.67 -4.16 7.23
N ALA A 36 -18.40 -4.25 6.11
CA ALA A 36 -19.35 -5.32 5.82
C ALA A 36 -18.67 -6.71 5.62
N ALA A 37 -17.49 -6.77 5.01
CA ALA A 37 -16.74 -8.02 4.84
C ALA A 37 -16.13 -8.52 6.17
N GLN A 38 -15.83 -7.61 7.10
CA GLN A 38 -15.42 -7.97 8.47
C GLN A 38 -16.59 -8.50 9.30
N ALA A 39 -17.81 -7.99 9.10
CA ALA A 39 -19.01 -8.48 9.80
C ALA A 39 -19.45 -9.89 9.33
N ALA A 40 -19.08 -10.30 8.12
CA ALA A 40 -19.49 -11.57 7.51
C ALA A 40 -18.43 -12.69 7.56
N GLY A 41 -17.40 -12.59 8.42
CA GLY A 41 -16.44 -13.67 8.62
C GLY A 41 -15.25 -13.69 7.64
N GLY A 42 -14.71 -12.52 7.28
CA GLY A 42 -13.40 -12.43 6.62
C GLY A 42 -13.35 -12.83 5.15
N GLY A 43 -14.49 -12.81 4.46
CA GLY A 43 -14.56 -13.12 3.02
C GLY A 43 -14.09 -11.97 2.13
N SER A 44 -13.20 -12.26 1.17
CA SER A 44 -12.90 -11.36 0.05
C SER A 44 -14.16 -11.16 -0.79
N THR A 45 -14.71 -9.96 -0.83
CA THR A 45 -15.87 -9.65 -1.69
C THR A 45 -15.42 -9.38 -3.11
N VAL A 46 -15.98 -10.10 -4.07
CA VAL A 46 -15.77 -9.88 -5.50
C VAL A 46 -16.93 -9.05 -6.05
N VAL A 47 -16.61 -7.96 -6.74
CA VAL A 47 -17.60 -7.08 -7.38
C VAL A 47 -17.41 -7.14 -8.89
N THR A 48 -18.37 -7.73 -9.59
CA THR A 48 -18.39 -7.79 -11.05
C THR A 48 -18.87 -6.47 -11.65
N ARG A 49 -18.11 -5.90 -12.59
CA ARG A 49 -18.45 -4.65 -13.30
C ARG A 49 -18.10 -4.70 -14.78
N LEU A 50 -19.01 -4.19 -15.60
CA LEU A 50 -18.72 -3.83 -16.99
C LEU A 50 -18.04 -2.46 -17.01
N LEU A 51 -16.82 -2.39 -17.54
CA LEU A 51 -16.03 -1.16 -17.55
C LEU A 51 -16.20 -0.43 -18.88
N ARG A 52 -16.64 0.82 -18.80
CA ARG A 52 -16.81 1.70 -19.97
C ARG A 52 -15.56 2.51 -20.24
N ARG A 53 -15.48 3.07 -21.45
CA ARG A 53 -14.43 4.04 -21.76
C ARG A 53 -14.63 5.32 -20.95
N GLU A 54 -13.53 5.84 -20.45
CA GLU A 54 -13.44 7.14 -19.80
C GLU A 54 -12.56 8.06 -20.65
N ASP A 55 -12.77 9.36 -20.48
CA ASP A 55 -11.99 10.41 -21.14
C ASP A 55 -10.99 11.00 -20.13
N TRP A 56 -9.71 11.00 -20.49
CA TRP A 56 -8.66 11.69 -19.75
C TRP A 56 -8.16 12.86 -20.58
N THR A 57 -8.31 14.07 -20.05
CA THR A 57 -7.84 15.31 -20.68
C THR A 57 -6.52 15.76 -20.06
N ILE A 58 -5.67 16.38 -20.87
CA ILE A 58 -4.46 17.07 -20.44
C ILE A 58 -4.68 18.55 -20.74
N GLU A 59 -4.55 19.38 -19.71
CA GLU A 59 -4.73 20.83 -19.81
C GLU A 59 -3.41 21.56 -19.63
N LEU A 60 -3.17 22.57 -20.47
CA LEU A 60 -2.05 23.50 -20.35
C LEU A 60 -2.60 24.93 -20.42
N GLY A 61 -2.37 25.71 -19.36
CA GLY A 61 -2.87 27.09 -19.27
C GLY A 61 -4.40 27.19 -19.35
N GLY A 62 -5.12 26.22 -18.77
CA GLY A 62 -6.60 26.19 -18.77
C GLY A 62 -7.24 25.79 -20.10
N LYS A 63 -6.46 25.34 -21.08
CA LYS A 63 -6.95 24.79 -22.35
C LYS A 63 -6.64 23.31 -22.45
N VAL A 64 -7.61 22.51 -22.88
CA VAL A 64 -7.40 21.10 -23.20
C VAL A 64 -6.52 21.00 -24.43
N VAL A 65 -5.32 20.46 -24.27
CA VAL A 65 -4.33 20.30 -25.35
C VAL A 65 -4.31 18.86 -25.90
N ALA A 66 -4.79 17.89 -25.12
CA ALA A 66 -4.95 16.51 -25.56
C ALA A 66 -6.08 15.82 -24.79
N CYS A 67 -6.72 14.85 -25.42
CA CYS A 67 -7.70 13.96 -24.80
C CYS A 67 -7.40 12.51 -25.20
N ARG A 68 -7.55 11.58 -24.25
CA ARG A 68 -7.48 10.14 -24.47
C ARG A 68 -8.78 9.51 -24.00
N ARG A 69 -9.47 8.81 -24.91
CA ARG A 69 -10.62 7.96 -24.58
C ARG A 69 -10.19 6.50 -24.52
N GLN A 70 -10.33 5.84 -23.37
CA GLN A 70 -9.89 4.45 -23.19
C GLN A 70 -10.64 3.75 -22.04
N VAL A 71 -10.65 2.42 -21.98
CA VAL A 71 -11.16 1.70 -20.80
C VAL A 71 -10.16 1.87 -19.64
N PRO A 72 -10.60 2.17 -18.40
CA PRO A 72 -9.73 2.43 -17.23
C PRO A 72 -9.09 1.15 -16.68
N LEU A 73 -8.39 0.41 -17.54
CA LEU A 73 -7.71 -0.83 -17.23
C LEU A 73 -6.24 -0.75 -17.63
N ARG A 74 -5.40 -1.33 -16.79
CA ARG A 74 -4.00 -1.59 -17.08
C ARG A 74 -3.67 -2.98 -16.57
N LEU A 75 -2.84 -3.71 -17.31
CA LEU A 75 -2.30 -4.99 -16.84
C LEU A 75 -1.59 -4.79 -15.50
N ALA A 76 -2.01 -5.56 -14.51
CA ALA A 76 -1.57 -5.41 -13.12
C ALA A 76 -0.75 -6.62 -12.61
N TRP A 77 -0.25 -7.46 -13.52
CA TRP A 77 0.63 -8.59 -13.19
C TRP A 77 1.96 -8.13 -12.60
N ALA A 78 2.52 -7.06 -13.18
CA ALA A 78 3.74 -6.44 -12.70
C ALA A 78 3.58 -4.91 -12.76
N ILE A 79 4.00 -4.26 -11.69
CA ILE A 79 4.06 -2.80 -11.60
C ILE A 79 5.45 -2.39 -11.10
N SER A 80 5.95 -1.26 -11.58
CA SER A 80 7.19 -0.68 -11.04
C SER A 80 6.98 -0.24 -9.60
N ILE A 81 8.03 -0.30 -8.78
CA ILE A 81 8.03 0.16 -7.37
C ILE A 81 7.53 1.62 -7.27
N HIS A 82 7.90 2.50 -8.20
CA HIS A 82 7.41 3.88 -8.21
C HIS A 82 5.89 4.01 -8.37
N LYS A 83 5.25 3.07 -9.07
CA LYS A 83 3.80 3.06 -9.28
C LYS A 83 3.04 2.38 -8.14
N SER A 84 3.73 1.62 -7.28
CA SER A 84 3.12 1.01 -6.09
C SER A 84 3.13 1.93 -4.87
N GLN A 85 3.78 3.09 -4.93
CA GLN A 85 3.86 4.02 -3.79
C GLN A 85 2.46 4.43 -3.32
N GLY A 86 2.20 4.25 -2.01
CA GLY A 86 0.90 4.54 -1.41
C GLY A 86 -0.16 3.46 -1.60
N MET A 87 0.15 2.39 -2.35
CA MET A 87 -0.75 1.24 -2.51
C MET A 87 -0.57 0.24 -1.36
N THR A 88 -1.62 -0.54 -1.12
CA THR A 88 -1.63 -1.70 -0.22
C THR A 88 -1.81 -2.95 -1.08
N ILE A 89 -0.91 -3.93 -0.95
CA ILE A 89 -0.84 -5.12 -1.81
C ILE A 89 -0.87 -6.38 -0.96
N ASP A 90 -1.95 -7.16 -1.08
CA ASP A 90 -2.17 -8.35 -0.23
C ASP A 90 -1.26 -9.55 -0.53
N ALA A 91 -0.74 -9.63 -1.74
CA ALA A 91 0.18 -10.66 -2.19
C ALA A 91 1.18 -10.01 -3.15
N LEU A 92 2.46 -10.08 -2.81
CA LEU A 92 3.53 -9.33 -3.45
C LEU A 92 4.72 -10.25 -3.72
N GLU A 93 5.14 -10.34 -4.98
CA GLU A 93 6.46 -10.81 -5.35
C GLU A 93 7.28 -9.62 -5.83
N ALA A 94 8.43 -9.36 -5.20
CA ALA A 94 9.27 -8.20 -5.46
C ALA A 94 10.69 -8.65 -5.81
N ASP A 95 11.14 -8.31 -7.02
CA ASP A 95 12.54 -8.46 -7.42
C ASP A 95 13.37 -7.25 -6.95
N LEU A 96 14.28 -7.51 -6.02
CA LEU A 96 15.12 -6.51 -5.36
C LEU A 96 16.51 -6.41 -6.01
N GLY A 97 16.81 -7.24 -7.01
CA GLY A 97 18.10 -7.28 -7.70
C GLY A 97 18.36 -6.07 -8.59
N SER A 98 17.32 -5.35 -9.00
CA SER A 98 17.40 -4.14 -9.83
C SER A 98 17.32 -2.83 -9.04
N ILE A 99 17.35 -2.89 -7.71
CA ILE A 99 17.26 -1.68 -6.87
C ILE A 99 18.54 -0.86 -6.97
N PHE A 100 18.36 0.45 -7.20
CA PHE A 100 19.44 1.42 -7.36
C PHE A 100 19.28 2.67 -6.47
N GLU A 101 18.05 3.03 -6.07
CA GLU A 101 17.80 4.23 -5.25
C GLU A 101 17.72 3.96 -3.74
N TYR A 102 18.08 4.98 -2.95
CA TYR A 102 17.90 4.98 -1.50
C TYR A 102 16.42 4.83 -1.12
N GLY A 103 16.11 3.94 -0.17
CA GLY A 103 14.76 3.70 0.32
C GLY A 103 13.82 2.94 -0.64
N GLN A 104 14.24 2.64 -1.88
CA GLN A 104 13.39 1.95 -2.85
C GLN A 104 13.04 0.51 -2.43
N ALA A 105 13.98 -0.19 -1.78
CA ALA A 105 13.72 -1.51 -1.18
C ALA A 105 12.64 -1.44 -0.09
N TYR A 106 12.70 -0.41 0.75
CA TYR A 106 11.71 -0.17 1.78
C TYR A 106 10.34 0.16 1.18
N VAL A 107 10.28 1.02 0.15
CA VAL A 107 9.03 1.34 -0.54
C VAL A 107 8.38 0.08 -1.09
N ALA A 108 9.14 -0.80 -1.75
CA ALA A 108 8.64 -2.05 -2.30
C ALA A 108 8.06 -2.98 -1.23
N LEU A 109 8.84 -3.27 -0.19
CA LEU A 109 8.46 -4.25 0.84
C LEU A 109 7.35 -3.75 1.75
N SER A 110 7.31 -2.44 2.05
CA SER A 110 6.26 -1.83 2.88
C SER A 110 4.86 -1.84 2.25
N ARG A 111 4.71 -2.26 0.99
CA ARG A 111 3.39 -2.39 0.36
C ARG A 111 2.68 -3.68 0.77
N ALA A 112 3.43 -4.70 1.20
CA ALA A 112 2.85 -5.97 1.60
C ALA A 112 2.13 -5.84 2.95
N THR A 113 0.91 -6.39 3.03
CA THR A 113 0.13 -6.43 4.29
C THR A 113 0.45 -7.65 5.14
N CYS A 114 0.98 -8.71 4.53
CA CYS A 114 1.20 -10.01 5.17
C CYS A 114 2.54 -10.58 4.72
N LEU A 115 3.38 -10.96 5.68
CA LEU A 115 4.71 -11.52 5.42
C LEU A 115 4.64 -12.89 4.73
N GLU A 116 3.64 -13.71 5.06
CA GLU A 116 3.44 -15.04 4.46
C GLU A 116 3.16 -14.98 2.95
N ARG A 117 2.62 -13.84 2.49
CA ARG A 117 2.28 -13.59 1.09
C ARG A 117 3.24 -12.61 0.41
N LEU A 118 4.44 -12.45 0.99
CA LEU A 118 5.53 -11.66 0.45
C LEU A 118 6.67 -12.58 0.00
N ARG A 119 7.08 -12.45 -1.25
CA ARG A 119 8.26 -13.12 -1.80
C ARG A 119 9.26 -12.09 -2.30
N ALA A 120 10.42 -12.04 -1.66
CA ALA A 120 11.53 -11.18 -2.07
C ALA A 120 12.55 -11.99 -2.89
N LEU A 121 12.77 -11.59 -4.14
CA LEU A 121 13.74 -12.20 -5.04
C LEU A 121 15.02 -11.36 -5.08
N ASN A 122 16.17 -12.01 -5.30
CA ASN A 122 17.48 -11.36 -5.45
C ASN A 122 17.82 -10.34 -4.34
N PHE A 123 17.43 -10.64 -3.10
CA PHE A 123 17.69 -9.75 -1.98
C PHE A 123 19.18 -9.61 -1.71
N ASN A 124 19.65 -8.36 -1.65
CA ASN A 124 21.01 -8.04 -1.27
C ASN A 124 20.98 -6.97 -0.16
N PRO A 125 21.42 -7.29 1.07
CA PRO A 125 21.47 -6.35 2.18
C PRO A 125 22.23 -5.07 1.87
N ALA A 126 23.29 -5.16 1.05
CA ALA A 126 24.11 -4.00 0.66
C ALA A 126 23.34 -2.96 -0.17
N ARG A 127 22.17 -3.33 -0.74
CA ARG A 127 21.31 -2.43 -1.52
C ARG A 127 20.20 -1.78 -0.68
N VAL A 128 20.02 -2.23 0.57
CA VAL A 128 19.08 -1.61 1.50
C VAL A 128 19.79 -0.42 2.14
N LYS A 129 19.70 0.74 1.49
CA LYS A 129 20.37 1.97 1.93
C LYS A 129 19.38 3.08 2.22
N THR A 130 19.68 3.87 3.24
CA THR A 130 18.98 5.11 3.58
C THR A 130 19.88 6.29 3.25
N HIS A 131 19.31 7.35 2.68
CA HIS A 131 20.08 8.53 2.31
C HIS A 131 20.65 9.22 3.57
N PRO A 132 21.96 9.56 3.64
CA PRO A 132 22.58 10.09 4.85
C PRO A 132 21.92 11.36 5.41
N ARG A 133 21.44 12.25 4.52
CA ARG A 133 20.69 13.45 4.94
C ARG A 133 19.40 13.13 5.69
N VAL A 134 18.71 12.04 5.35
CA VAL A 134 17.47 11.60 6.03
C VAL A 134 17.80 11.05 7.41
N VAL A 135 18.90 10.30 7.55
CA VAL A 135 19.39 9.84 8.86
C VAL A 135 19.75 11.03 9.75
N ALA A 136 20.50 12.00 9.21
CA ALA A 136 20.85 13.21 9.95
C ALA A 136 19.62 14.05 10.33
N PHE A 137 18.61 14.09 9.46
CA PHE A 137 17.33 14.73 9.77
C PHE A 137 16.56 14.00 10.87
N GLY A 138 16.48 12.66 10.81
CA GLY A 138 15.82 11.85 11.84
C GLY A 138 16.42 12.07 13.23
N ARG A 139 17.75 12.08 13.33
CA ARG A 139 18.46 12.39 14.59
C ARG A 139 18.11 13.77 15.14
N ARG A 140 18.14 14.81 14.30
CA ARG A 140 17.74 16.17 14.72
C ARG A 140 16.29 16.24 15.19
N LEU A 141 15.40 15.47 14.56
CA LEU A 141 13.99 15.43 14.95
C LEU A 141 13.82 14.77 16.33
N GLU A 142 14.48 13.64 16.57
CA GLU A 142 14.51 12.96 17.87
C GLU A 142 15.04 13.89 18.97
N GLU A 143 16.17 14.54 18.75
CA GLU A 143 16.75 15.53 19.68
C GLU A 143 15.76 16.67 19.98
N SER A 144 15.07 17.20 18.97
CA SER A 144 14.07 18.26 19.15
C SER A 144 12.80 17.81 19.87
N GLN A 145 12.43 16.53 19.77
CA GLN A 145 11.28 15.94 20.44
C GLN A 145 11.58 15.65 21.92
N LEU A 146 12.78 15.14 22.22
CA LEU A 146 13.27 14.99 23.59
C LEU A 146 13.33 16.33 24.33
N LEU A 147 13.66 17.42 23.63
CA LEU A 147 13.67 18.77 24.20
C LEU A 147 12.26 19.37 24.39
N ARG A 148 11.22 18.78 23.80
CA ARG A 148 9.83 19.26 23.85
C ARG A 148 8.96 18.58 24.91
N GLU A 149 9.42 17.48 25.51
CA GLU A 149 8.73 16.76 26.58
C GLU A 149 9.31 17.13 27.96
N PRO A 150 8.88 18.21 28.62
CA PRO A 150 9.15 18.38 30.04
C PRO A 150 8.16 17.50 30.83
N GLY A 151 8.60 16.29 31.22
CA GLY A 151 8.03 15.56 32.35
C GLY A 151 6.92 14.53 32.05
N SER A 152 7.32 13.32 31.69
CA SER A 152 6.63 12.09 32.11
C SER A 152 7.61 10.92 32.13
N ALA A 153 8.59 11.02 33.01
CA ALA A 153 9.45 9.91 33.38
C ALA A 153 9.44 9.78 34.92
N ALA A 154 8.35 9.20 35.45
CA ALA A 154 8.33 8.62 36.79
C ALA A 154 7.20 7.60 36.92
N SER A 155 7.38 6.41 36.36
CA SER A 155 6.87 5.18 36.95
C SER A 155 7.75 4.02 36.51
N GLY A 156 8.84 3.79 37.25
CA GLY A 156 9.56 2.53 37.18
C GLY A 156 8.65 1.39 37.65
N PRO A 157 8.88 0.14 37.22
CA PRO A 157 8.11 -0.99 37.71
C PRO A 157 8.31 -1.11 39.23
N SER A 158 7.20 -1.11 39.97
CA SER A 158 7.17 -1.34 41.42
C SER A 158 7.70 -2.75 41.71
N VAL A 159 8.90 -2.84 42.26
CA VAL A 159 9.35 -4.02 43.02
C VAL A 159 8.50 -4.07 44.29
N CYS A 160 7.60 -5.04 44.37
CA CYS A 160 7.00 -5.43 45.65
C CYS A 160 8.13 -5.99 46.53
N GLY A 161 8.56 -5.20 47.50
CA GLY A 161 9.42 -5.68 48.58
C GLY A 161 8.60 -6.55 49.53
N GLU A 162 8.97 -7.82 49.62
CA GLU A 162 8.72 -8.62 50.81
C GLU A 162 9.56 -8.04 51.95
N ALA A 163 8.91 -7.63 53.03
CA ALA A 163 9.54 -7.36 54.33
C ALA A 163 9.07 -8.43 55.31
N GLY A 164 10.02 -9.21 55.81
CA GLY A 164 9.80 -10.26 56.81
C GLY A 164 9.88 -9.77 58.27
N GLY A 165 9.78 -10.74 59.18
CA GLY A 165 10.07 -10.67 60.63
C GLY A 165 9.06 -11.53 61.42
N GLU A 166 9.41 -12.76 61.83
CA GLU A 166 9.83 -13.17 63.21
C GLU A 166 8.65 -13.10 64.21
N ASP A 167 8.35 -14.00 65.14
CA ASP A 167 8.85 -15.26 65.75
C ASP A 167 7.77 -15.60 66.84
N PRO A 168 7.84 -16.62 67.74
CA PRO A 168 8.93 -17.54 68.10
C PRO A 168 8.62 -19.05 67.96
#